data_AF-M5CFU1-F1
#
_entry.id   AF-M5CFU1-F1
#
_cell.length_a   1.000
_cell.length_b   1.000
_cell.length_c   1.000
_cell.angle_alpha   90.00
_cell.angle_beta   90.00
_cell.angle_gamma   90.00
#
_symmetry.space_group_name_H-M   'P 1'
#
loop_
_entity.id
_entity.type
_entity.pdbx_description
1 polymer ?
#
loop_
_entity_poly.entity_id
_entity_poly.type
_entity_poly.pdbx_seq_one_letter_code
_entity_poly.pdbx_strand_id
1 'polypeptide(L)'
;MKEDHINYVLRELDGYAKMRDDASGAEVSCYDKIWQSDTLIPDSLKTQSDNRDPAALQVCLKPPQSTLWNHHKFSKRFRWLPTDFEIADDGKSAKGVSYINNLYPLEHAELYKVIEELIVAHVSLFKRVLTDSIPKNDVIPARTDNKYSYDDNYKPPPYFDDFEDPAENFWAYQEWEDGRPISLLAVKEGG
;
A
#
# COMPACT_ATOMS: atom_id res chain seq x y z
N MET A 1 9.30 5.41 25.87
CA MET A 1 8.56 6.20 24.85
C MET A 1 8.04 7.44 25.54
N LYS A 2 8.32 8.65 25.03
CA LYS A 2 7.88 9.92 25.66
C LYS A 2 6.41 10.17 25.35
N GLU A 3 5.70 10.85 26.25
CA GLU A 3 4.25 11.13 26.13
C GLU A 3 3.89 11.86 24.82
N ASP A 4 4.76 12.78 24.38
CA ASP A 4 4.60 13.50 23.12
C ASP A 4 4.60 12.58 21.89
N HIS A 5 5.35 11.47 21.92
CA HIS A 5 5.39 10.50 20.82
C HIS A 5 4.08 9.70 20.76
N ILE A 6 3.50 9.38 21.93
CA ILE A 6 2.21 8.69 22.01
C ILE A 6 1.11 9.62 21.48
N ASN A 7 1.11 10.88 21.91
CA ASN A 7 0.16 11.89 21.44
C ASN A 7 0.28 12.13 19.93
N TYR A 8 1.49 12.13 19.38
CA TYR A 8 1.71 12.19 17.94
C TYR A 8 1.06 11.00 17.22
N VAL A 9 1.31 9.76 17.68
CA VAL A 9 0.74 8.56 17.05
C VAL A 9 -0.79 8.56 17.12
N LEU A 10 -1.38 8.93 18.25
CA LEU A 10 -2.84 9.02 18.38
C LEU A 10 -3.44 10.06 17.43
N ARG A 11 -2.80 11.23 17.30
CA ARG A 11 -3.21 12.26 16.34
C ARG A 11 -3.09 11.79 14.89
N GLU A 12 -2.07 10.99 14.56
CA GLU A 12 -1.93 10.35 13.25
C GLU A 12 -3.09 9.39 12.97
N LEU A 13 -3.39 8.48 13.91
CA LEU A 13 -4.49 7.54 13.78
C LEU A 13 -5.84 8.25 13.61
N ASP A 14 -6.11 9.30 14.39
CA ASP A 14 -7.32 10.12 14.25
C ASP A 14 -7.39 10.85 12.89
N GLY A 15 -6.24 11.22 12.31
CA GLY A 15 -6.17 11.81 10.98
C GLY A 15 -6.55 10.80 9.90
N TYR A 16 -5.93 9.62 9.92
CA TYR A 16 -6.23 8.55 8.97
C TYR A 16 -7.68 8.05 9.08
N ALA A 17 -8.22 7.96 10.30
CA ALA A 17 -9.61 7.57 10.51
C ALA A 17 -10.61 8.52 9.82
N LYS A 18 -10.30 9.83 9.75
CA LYS A 18 -11.15 10.82 9.07
C LYS A 18 -11.07 10.75 7.55
N MET A 19 -10.02 10.13 6.99
CA MET A 19 -9.87 9.94 5.54
C MET A 19 -10.61 8.71 5.01
N ARG A 20 -11.16 7.88 5.90
CA ARG A 20 -12.01 6.74 5.52
C ARG A 20 -13.34 7.26 4.98
N ASP A 21 -13.73 6.76 3.82
CA ASP A 21 -15.06 6.97 3.26
C ASP A 21 -15.99 5.83 3.69
N ASP A 22 -16.91 6.13 4.60
CA ASP A 22 -17.86 5.16 5.15
C ASP A 22 -18.78 4.54 4.09
N ALA A 23 -19.06 5.25 2.99
CA ALA A 23 -19.96 4.76 1.95
C ALA A 23 -19.34 3.66 1.08
N SER A 24 -18.03 3.75 0.81
CA SER A 24 -17.30 2.76 -0.01
C SER A 24 -16.36 1.87 0.81
N GLY A 25 -16.16 2.17 2.09
CA GLY A 25 -15.13 1.61 2.96
C GLY A 25 -13.70 1.91 2.49
N ALA A 26 -13.53 2.83 1.55
CA ALA A 26 -12.22 3.16 1.02
C ALA A 26 -11.42 4.04 1.97
N GLU A 27 -10.20 3.61 2.28
CA GLU A 27 -9.26 4.28 3.18
C GLU A 27 -7.85 4.29 2.60
N VAL A 28 -7.01 5.19 3.12
CA VAL A 28 -5.60 5.29 2.74
C VAL A 28 -4.84 4.12 3.36
N SER A 29 -4.01 3.44 2.57
CA SER A 29 -3.16 2.36 3.08
C SER A 29 -1.90 2.89 3.78
N CYS A 30 -1.04 1.99 4.28
CA CYS A 30 0.27 2.35 4.84
C CYS A 30 1.31 2.83 3.81
N TYR A 31 0.96 2.87 2.51
CA TYR A 31 1.81 3.37 1.44
C TYR A 31 1.14 4.54 0.73
N ASP A 32 1.92 5.57 0.44
CA ASP A 32 1.48 6.73 -0.33
C ASP A 32 0.88 6.31 -1.67
N LYS A 33 -0.25 6.95 -2.02
CA LYS A 33 -0.98 6.74 -3.29
C LYS A 33 -1.50 5.31 -3.48
N ILE A 34 -1.68 4.58 -2.39
CA ILE A 34 -2.35 3.29 -2.39
C ILE A 34 -3.58 3.40 -1.48
N TRP A 35 -4.76 3.17 -2.08
CA TRP A 35 -6.03 3.07 -1.37
C TRP A 35 -6.46 1.61 -1.24
N GLN A 36 -7.12 1.28 -0.14
CA GLN A 36 -7.65 -0.04 0.14
C GLN A 36 -9.11 0.06 0.59
N SER A 37 -9.84 -1.05 0.49
CA SER A 37 -11.19 -1.18 1.07
C SER A 37 -11.45 -2.64 1.41
N ASP A 38 -12.09 -2.86 2.55
CA ASP A 38 -12.53 -4.15 3.07
C ASP A 38 -13.99 -4.48 2.67
N THR A 39 -14.76 -3.49 2.24
CA THR A 39 -16.19 -3.63 1.90
C THR A 39 -16.50 -3.46 0.42
N LEU A 40 -15.53 -3.07 -0.42
CA LEU A 40 -15.77 -2.73 -1.83
C LEU A 40 -16.31 -3.88 -2.66
N ILE A 41 -15.93 -5.12 -2.33
CA ILE A 41 -16.37 -6.32 -3.04
C ILE A 41 -17.60 -6.89 -2.33
N PRO A 42 -18.78 -6.90 -2.98
CA PRO A 42 -19.99 -7.49 -2.43
C PRO A 42 -19.81 -8.98 -2.12
N ASP A 43 -20.47 -9.48 -1.07
CA ASP A 43 -20.37 -10.89 -0.68
C ASP A 43 -20.90 -11.86 -1.74
N SER A 44 -21.80 -11.40 -2.62
CA SER A 44 -22.25 -12.17 -3.80
C SER A 44 -21.13 -12.45 -4.79
N LEU A 45 -20.15 -11.56 -4.92
CA LEU A 45 -18.96 -11.77 -5.77
C LEU A 45 -17.92 -12.63 -5.06
N LYS A 46 -17.78 -12.51 -3.74
CA LYS A 46 -16.90 -13.37 -2.94
C LYS A 46 -17.33 -14.84 -3.03
N THR A 47 -18.61 -15.11 -2.83
CA THR A 47 -19.17 -16.47 -2.91
C THR A 47 -19.06 -17.10 -4.29
N GLN A 48 -19.15 -16.31 -5.38
CA GLN A 48 -18.89 -16.80 -6.74
C GLN A 48 -17.42 -17.15 -6.98
N SER A 49 -16.49 -16.45 -6.31
CA SER A 49 -15.06 -16.78 -6.30
C SER A 49 -14.73 -17.98 -5.40
N ASP A 50 -15.48 -18.18 -4.32
CA ASP A 50 -15.25 -19.21 -3.29
C ASP A 50 -15.68 -20.63 -3.67
N ASN A 51 -16.17 -20.85 -4.91
CA ASN A 51 -16.36 -22.20 -5.45
C ASN A 51 -15.05 -22.97 -5.71
N ARG A 52 -13.91 -22.46 -5.19
CA ARG A 52 -12.62 -23.15 -5.17
C ARG A 52 -12.43 -23.77 -3.79
N ASP A 53 -12.11 -25.06 -3.80
CA ASP A 53 -11.62 -25.77 -2.61
C ASP A 53 -10.56 -24.91 -1.89
N PRO A 54 -10.77 -24.50 -0.63
CA PRO A 54 -9.77 -23.73 0.11
C PRO A 54 -8.43 -24.46 0.22
N ALA A 55 -8.38 -25.80 0.06
CA ALA A 55 -7.12 -26.55 -0.07
C ALA A 55 -6.33 -26.18 -1.35
N ALA A 56 -7.00 -25.75 -2.41
CA ALA A 56 -6.36 -25.26 -3.64
C ALA A 56 -5.74 -23.86 -3.49
N LEU A 57 -6.20 -23.08 -2.51
CA LEU A 57 -5.64 -21.76 -2.13
C LEU A 57 -4.66 -21.85 -0.94
N GLN A 58 -4.78 -22.87 -0.08
CA GLN A 58 -3.91 -23.19 1.05
C GLN A 58 -2.52 -23.74 0.67
N VAL A 59 -2.12 -23.64 -0.59
CA VAL A 59 -0.68 -23.59 -0.87
C VAL A 59 -0.20 -22.27 -0.29
N CYS A 60 0.15 -22.25 0.99
CA CYS A 60 0.96 -21.21 1.62
C CYS A 60 2.20 -21.07 0.74
N LEU A 61 2.14 -20.14 -0.20
CA LEU A 61 3.27 -19.75 -1.00
C LEU A 61 4.26 -19.20 0.00
N LYS A 62 5.30 -19.97 0.30
CA LYS A 62 6.48 -19.43 0.96
C LYS A 62 6.84 -18.18 0.16
N PRO A 63 6.90 -16.99 0.79
CA PRO A 63 7.28 -15.79 0.07
C PRO A 63 8.59 -16.11 -0.67
N PRO A 64 8.66 -15.85 -1.99
CA PRO A 64 9.83 -16.22 -2.77
C PRO A 64 11.07 -15.64 -2.10
N GLN A 65 12.02 -16.50 -1.73
CA GLN A 65 13.23 -16.06 -1.05
C GLN A 65 13.94 -15.03 -1.93
N SER A 66 14.27 -13.90 -1.32
CA SER A 66 14.88 -12.78 -2.01
C SER A 66 16.24 -13.17 -2.55
N THR A 67 16.30 -13.44 -3.84
CA THR A 67 17.54 -13.31 -4.59
C THR A 67 17.53 -11.90 -5.11
N LEU A 68 18.52 -11.11 -4.71
CA LEU A 68 18.84 -9.79 -5.25
C LEU A 68 18.48 -9.74 -6.76
N TRP A 69 17.88 -8.65 -7.21
CA TRP A 69 17.41 -8.38 -8.59
C TRP A 69 15.98 -8.87 -8.94
N ASN A 70 15.01 -7.95 -8.74
CA ASN A 70 13.76 -7.72 -9.50
C ASN A 70 12.74 -8.87 -9.75
N HIS A 71 12.91 -10.08 -9.25
CA HIS A 71 11.99 -11.20 -9.56
C HIS A 71 10.67 -11.25 -8.77
N HIS A 72 10.44 -10.36 -7.80
CA HIS A 72 9.29 -10.44 -6.89
C HIS A 72 8.08 -9.60 -7.31
N LYS A 73 8.17 -8.82 -8.40
CA LYS A 73 7.08 -7.90 -8.78
C LYS A 73 5.96 -8.56 -9.59
N PHE A 74 6.16 -9.79 -10.07
CA PHE A 74 5.17 -10.49 -10.88
C PHE A 74 5.06 -11.95 -10.46
N SER A 75 3.83 -12.43 -10.25
CA SER A 75 3.61 -13.86 -10.08
C SER A 75 3.85 -14.58 -11.40
N LYS A 76 4.77 -15.55 -11.40
CA LYS A 76 5.04 -16.42 -12.58
C LYS A 76 3.84 -17.30 -12.93
N ARG A 77 2.90 -17.49 -11.99
CA ARG A 77 1.73 -18.36 -12.13
C ARG A 77 0.44 -17.58 -12.39
N PHE A 78 0.37 -16.35 -11.91
CA PHE A 78 -0.81 -15.50 -11.99
C PHE A 78 -0.42 -14.19 -12.66
N ARG A 79 -0.67 -14.09 -13.97
CA ARG A 79 -0.54 -12.85 -14.75
C ARG A 79 -1.91 -12.49 -15.26
N TRP A 80 -2.41 -11.28 -15.02
CA TRP A 80 -3.43 -10.55 -15.79
C TRP A 80 -3.03 -9.05 -15.76
N LEU A 81 -3.25 -8.25 -16.80
CA LEU A 81 -4.49 -8.01 -17.55
C LEU A 81 -4.34 -8.19 -19.07
N PRO A 82 -5.20 -8.96 -19.76
CA PRO A 82 -5.02 -9.22 -21.19
C PRO A 82 -5.87 -8.34 -22.11
N THR A 83 -6.62 -7.38 -21.55
CA THR A 83 -7.48 -6.49 -22.32
C THR A 83 -7.67 -5.16 -21.59
N ASP A 84 -7.92 -4.11 -22.36
CA ASP A 84 -8.40 -2.83 -21.86
C ASP A 84 -9.89 -2.92 -21.52
N PHE A 85 -10.35 -2.06 -20.62
CA PHE A 85 -11.75 -1.98 -20.23
C PHE A 85 -12.30 -0.61 -20.57
N GLU A 86 -13.40 -0.58 -21.33
CA GLU A 86 -14.20 0.62 -21.52
C GLU A 86 -15.11 0.78 -20.29
N ILE A 87 -14.99 1.93 -19.63
CA ILE A 87 -15.81 2.28 -18.47
C ILE A 87 -16.88 3.27 -18.94
N ALA A 88 -18.14 3.00 -18.60
CA ALA A 88 -19.23 3.94 -18.89
C ALA A 88 -19.03 5.27 -18.15
N ASP A 89 -19.61 6.36 -18.68
CA ASP A 89 -19.44 7.71 -18.13
C ASP A 89 -19.84 7.83 -16.64
N ASP A 90 -20.81 7.02 -16.20
CA ASP A 90 -21.27 6.97 -14.80
C ASP A 90 -20.34 6.14 -13.88
N GLY A 91 -19.39 5.40 -14.45
CA GLY A 91 -18.47 4.50 -13.75
C GLY A 91 -19.13 3.23 -13.20
N LYS A 92 -20.36 2.90 -13.59
CA LYS A 92 -21.13 1.78 -13.02
C LYS A 92 -21.14 0.52 -13.88
N SER A 93 -20.57 0.58 -15.08
CA SER A 93 -20.37 -0.58 -15.93
C SER A 93 -19.01 -0.53 -16.62
N ALA A 94 -18.42 -1.70 -16.80
CA ALA A 94 -17.20 -1.91 -17.56
C ALA A 94 -17.45 -2.96 -18.64
N LYS A 95 -16.74 -2.84 -19.76
CA LYS A 95 -16.72 -3.86 -20.82
C LYS A 95 -15.29 -4.15 -21.24
N GLY A 96 -14.94 -5.43 -21.31
CA GLY A 96 -13.68 -5.84 -21.92
C GLY A 96 -13.70 -5.50 -23.41
N VAL A 97 -12.73 -4.71 -23.88
CA VAL A 97 -12.68 -4.24 -25.28
C VAL A 97 -12.23 -5.36 -26.21
N SER A 98 -11.46 -6.32 -25.69
CA SER A 98 -10.90 -7.42 -26.47
C SER A 98 -10.86 -8.72 -25.68
N TYR A 99 -10.43 -9.78 -26.37
CA TYR A 99 -10.29 -11.11 -25.81
C TYR A 99 -9.29 -11.16 -24.64
N ILE A 100 -9.74 -11.69 -23.50
CA ILE A 100 -8.90 -12.00 -22.35
C ILE A 100 -8.13 -13.30 -22.67
N ASN A 101 -6.81 -13.22 -22.75
CA ASN A 101 -5.94 -14.36 -23.05
C ASN A 101 -6.23 -15.56 -22.15
N ASN A 102 -6.42 -16.73 -22.79
CA ASN A 102 -6.84 -18.00 -22.18
C ASN A 102 -8.28 -18.02 -21.61
N LEU A 103 -9.14 -17.08 -22.00
CA LEU A 103 -10.52 -17.04 -21.56
C LEU A 103 -11.47 -16.94 -22.75
N TYR A 104 -11.99 -18.08 -23.21
CA TYR A 104 -12.93 -18.13 -24.33
C TYR A 104 -14.29 -17.46 -23.98
N PRO A 105 -14.72 -16.42 -24.72
CA PRO A 105 -15.86 -15.59 -24.31
C PRO A 105 -17.20 -16.31 -24.20
N LEU A 106 -17.47 -17.29 -25.07
CA LEU A 106 -18.73 -18.03 -25.07
C LEU A 106 -18.80 -19.06 -23.96
N GLU A 107 -17.70 -19.77 -23.70
CA GLU A 107 -17.62 -20.80 -22.65
C GLU A 107 -17.49 -20.18 -21.26
N HIS A 108 -16.88 -19.00 -21.15
CA HIS A 108 -16.59 -18.34 -19.87
C HIS A 108 -17.30 -17.00 -19.70
N ALA A 109 -18.47 -16.83 -20.31
CA ALA A 109 -19.24 -15.59 -20.27
C ALA A 109 -19.48 -15.08 -18.83
N GLU A 110 -19.79 -15.99 -17.89
CA GLU A 110 -19.96 -15.64 -16.47
C GLU A 110 -18.67 -15.11 -15.84
N LEU A 111 -17.50 -15.64 -16.21
CA LEU A 111 -16.23 -15.15 -15.68
C LEU A 111 -15.87 -13.77 -16.26
N TYR A 112 -16.16 -13.51 -17.54
CA TYR A 112 -16.04 -12.15 -18.09
C TYR A 112 -16.90 -11.15 -17.32
N LYS A 113 -18.15 -11.52 -17.03
CA LYS A 113 -19.07 -10.70 -16.25
C LYS A 113 -18.52 -10.40 -14.85
N VAL A 114 -18.01 -11.41 -14.14
CA VAL A 114 -17.40 -11.23 -12.81
C VAL A 114 -16.18 -10.29 -12.88
N ILE A 115 -15.34 -10.43 -13.91
CA ILE A 115 -14.18 -9.54 -14.09
C ILE A 115 -14.63 -8.10 -14.32
N GLU A 116 -15.63 -7.88 -15.17
CA GLU A 116 -16.19 -6.55 -15.43
C GLU A 116 -16.77 -5.93 -14.14
N GLU A 117 -17.54 -6.69 -13.37
CA GLU A 117 -18.08 -6.25 -12.07
C GLU A 117 -16.96 -5.94 -11.06
N LEU A 118 -15.88 -6.73 -11.06
CA LEU A 118 -14.70 -6.47 -10.23
C LEU A 118 -14.00 -5.17 -10.63
N ILE A 119 -13.82 -4.93 -11.93
CA ILE A 119 -13.22 -3.68 -12.42
C ILE A 119 -14.07 -2.49 -12.01
N VAL A 120 -15.40 -2.56 -12.19
CA VAL A 120 -16.34 -1.51 -11.76
C VAL A 120 -16.21 -1.21 -10.27
N ALA A 121 -16.15 -2.24 -9.42
CA ALA A 121 -15.99 -2.07 -7.99
C ALA A 121 -14.73 -1.24 -7.64
N HIS A 122 -13.63 -1.44 -8.37
CA HIS A 122 -12.36 -0.75 -8.13
C HIS A 122 -12.24 0.63 -8.79
N VAL A 123 -13.17 1.05 -9.67
CA VAL A 123 -13.10 2.35 -10.35
C VAL A 123 -12.98 3.50 -9.36
N SER A 124 -13.68 3.45 -8.24
CA SER A 124 -13.62 4.48 -7.19
C SER A 124 -12.21 4.60 -6.60
N LEU A 125 -11.55 3.48 -6.29
CA LEU A 125 -10.18 3.45 -5.79
C LEU A 125 -9.20 3.97 -6.84
N PHE A 126 -9.33 3.56 -8.10
CA PHE A 126 -8.48 4.05 -9.19
C PHE A 126 -8.62 5.56 -9.37
N LYS A 127 -9.84 6.10 -9.32
CA LYS A 127 -10.08 7.55 -9.37
C LYS A 127 -9.33 8.27 -8.25
N ARG A 128 -9.35 7.77 -7.01
CA ARG A 128 -8.60 8.36 -5.90
C ARG A 128 -7.09 8.33 -6.13
N VAL A 129 -6.54 7.16 -6.45
CA VAL A 129 -5.11 6.99 -6.74
C VAL A 129 -4.64 7.94 -7.84
N LEU A 130 -5.41 8.08 -8.92
CA LEU A 130 -5.08 8.99 -10.02
C LEU A 130 -5.20 10.46 -9.60
N THR A 131 -6.21 10.80 -8.79
CA THR A 131 -6.39 12.16 -8.27
C THR A 131 -5.20 12.56 -7.38
N ASP A 132 -4.74 11.66 -6.52
CA ASP A 132 -3.61 11.89 -5.60
C ASP A 132 -2.26 11.82 -6.32
N SER A 133 -2.22 11.16 -7.48
CA SER A 133 -1.01 11.10 -8.32
C SER A 133 -0.70 12.44 -8.99
N ILE A 134 -1.67 13.36 -9.09
CA ILE A 134 -1.48 14.71 -9.63
C ILE A 134 -0.95 15.61 -8.52
N PRO A 135 0.33 16.06 -8.56
CA PRO A 135 0.93 16.81 -7.45
C PRO A 135 0.25 18.15 -7.14
N LYS A 136 -0.47 18.73 -8.12
CA LYS A 136 -1.18 20.01 -7.98
C LYS A 136 -2.45 19.91 -7.15
N ASN A 137 -2.98 18.70 -6.96
CA ASN A 137 -4.27 18.53 -6.30
C ASN A 137 -4.15 18.59 -4.77
N ASP A 138 -2.95 18.41 -4.20
CA ASP A 138 -2.67 18.48 -2.75
C ASP A 138 -3.65 17.67 -1.87
N VAL A 139 -4.16 16.56 -2.42
CA VAL A 139 -5.33 15.85 -1.89
C VAL A 139 -5.02 15.02 -0.65
N ILE A 140 -3.81 14.45 -0.60
CA ILE A 140 -3.28 13.85 0.62
C ILE A 140 -2.28 14.87 1.16
N PRO A 141 -2.71 15.80 2.03
CA PRO A 141 -1.78 16.70 2.68
C PRO A 141 -0.78 15.83 3.45
N ALA A 142 0.48 15.86 3.02
CA ALA A 142 1.54 15.17 3.72
C ALA A 142 1.61 15.80 5.13
N ARG A 143 1.09 15.07 6.13
CA ARG A 143 1.00 15.54 7.54
C ARG A 143 2.38 15.86 8.11
N THR A 144 3.39 15.19 7.55
CA THR A 144 4.81 15.46 7.73
C THR A 144 5.50 15.59 6.37
N ASP A 145 6.74 16.06 6.35
CA ASP A 145 7.57 16.13 5.14
C ASP A 145 8.26 14.78 4.81
N ASN A 146 7.84 13.68 5.44
CA ASN A 146 8.45 12.36 5.35
C ASN A 146 9.96 12.35 5.67
N LYS A 147 10.45 13.32 6.45
CA LYS A 147 11.83 13.39 6.90
C LYS A 147 11.86 13.32 8.42
N TYR A 148 12.63 12.42 9.00
CA TYR A 148 12.95 12.51 10.42
C TYR A 148 14.27 13.26 10.59
N SER A 149 14.41 13.96 11.71
CA SER A 149 15.67 14.55 12.16
C SER A 149 16.03 13.97 13.52
N TYR A 150 17.31 14.01 13.87
CA TYR A 150 17.79 13.61 15.18
C TYR A 150 17.97 14.85 16.07
N ASP A 151 18.03 14.64 17.37
CA ASP A 151 18.36 15.72 18.31
C ASP A 151 19.81 16.17 18.10
N ASP A 152 19.99 17.42 17.65
CA ASP A 152 21.30 18.02 17.43
C ASP A 152 22.14 18.14 18.72
N ASN A 153 21.51 18.03 19.90
CA ASN A 153 22.19 18.05 21.19
C ASN A 153 22.63 16.66 21.67
N TYR A 154 22.40 15.60 20.88
CA TYR A 154 22.86 14.27 21.22
C TYR A 154 24.40 14.16 21.18
N LYS A 155 24.96 13.17 21.89
CA LYS A 155 26.42 12.96 21.93
C LYS A 155 26.99 12.78 20.51
N PRO A 156 28.23 13.24 20.22
CA PRO A 156 28.85 13.06 18.91
C PRO A 156 29.04 11.57 18.56
N PRO A 157 29.13 11.22 17.27
CA PRO A 157 29.41 9.86 16.86
C PRO A 157 30.81 9.42 17.33
N PRO A 158 31.01 8.13 17.61
CA PRO A 158 32.36 7.58 17.81
C PRO A 158 33.21 7.80 16.55
N TYR A 159 34.46 8.24 16.73
CA TYR A 159 35.39 8.41 15.62
C TYR A 159 36.12 7.11 15.34
N PHE A 160 36.38 6.83 14.06
CA PHE A 160 37.08 5.61 13.65
C PHE A 160 38.46 5.46 14.30
N ASP A 161 39.15 6.59 14.48
CA ASP A 161 40.50 6.63 15.03
C ASP A 161 40.56 6.35 16.55
N ASP A 162 39.41 6.32 17.25
CA ASP A 162 39.35 6.02 18.69
C ASP A 162 39.40 4.51 18.99
N PHE A 163 39.42 3.64 17.97
CA PHE A 163 39.33 2.19 18.11
C PHE A 163 40.44 1.47 17.32
N GLU A 164 41.07 0.47 17.94
CA GLU A 164 42.06 -0.38 17.26
C GLU A 164 41.40 -1.46 16.39
N ASP A 165 40.25 -1.97 16.83
CA ASP A 165 39.46 -2.97 16.09
C ASP A 165 38.31 -2.30 15.31
N PRO A 166 38.30 -2.40 13.96
CA PRO A 166 37.18 -1.94 13.15
C PRO A 166 35.82 -2.53 13.55
N ALA A 167 35.78 -3.75 14.10
CA ALA A 167 34.54 -4.36 14.56
C ALA A 167 34.00 -3.67 15.82
N GLU A 168 34.87 -3.27 16.76
CA GLU A 168 34.47 -2.53 17.96
C GLU A 168 33.90 -1.17 17.62
N ASN A 169 34.55 -0.45 16.70
CA ASN A 169 34.00 0.81 16.17
C ASN A 169 32.64 0.59 15.51
N PHE A 170 32.49 -0.44 14.66
CA PHE A 170 31.22 -0.73 14.01
C PHE A 170 30.08 -0.90 15.02
N TRP A 171 30.30 -1.67 16.09
CA TRP A 171 29.29 -1.85 17.14
C TRP A 171 29.03 -0.57 17.94
N ALA A 172 30.07 0.19 18.28
CA ALA A 172 29.93 1.46 18.99
C ALA A 172 29.15 2.50 18.16
N TYR A 173 29.40 2.56 16.85
CA TYR A 173 28.69 3.43 15.92
C TYR A 173 27.22 2.99 15.77
N GLN A 174 26.96 1.69 15.65
CA GLN A 174 25.59 1.14 15.61
C GLN A 174 24.81 1.47 16.89
N GLU A 175 25.40 1.27 18.06
CA GLU A 175 24.78 1.62 19.34
C GLU A 175 24.52 3.12 19.46
N TRP A 176 25.45 3.96 18.97
CA TRP A 176 25.24 5.39 18.87
C TRP A 176 24.04 5.71 17.96
N GLU A 177 23.97 5.14 16.75
CA GLU A 177 22.90 5.36 15.79
C GLU A 177 21.54 4.96 16.33
N ASP A 178 21.43 3.77 16.93
CA ASP A 178 20.20 3.21 17.49
C ASP A 178 19.75 3.99 18.74
N GLY A 179 20.69 4.61 19.46
CA GLY A 179 20.41 5.43 20.64
C GLY A 179 20.00 6.88 20.33
N ARG A 180 20.13 7.35 19.07
CA ARG A 180 19.84 8.75 18.72
C ARG A 180 18.35 9.05 18.91
N PRO A 181 18.00 10.04 19.76
CA PRO A 181 16.62 10.51 19.86
C PRO A 181 16.17 11.15 18.55
N ILE A 182 15.01 10.74 18.07
CA ILE A 182 14.34 11.40 16.93
C ILE A 182 13.66 12.67 17.45
N SER A 183 13.88 13.78 16.75
CA SER A 183 13.17 15.04 16.95
C SER A 183 11.78 14.93 16.32
N LEU A 184 10.72 15.13 17.13
CA LEU A 184 9.36 15.12 16.62
C LEU A 184 9.15 16.27 15.61
N LEU A 185 8.60 15.93 14.45
CA LEU A 185 8.24 16.91 13.43
C LEU A 185 6.97 17.66 13.85
N ALA A 186 6.90 18.93 13.46
CA ALA A 186 5.66 19.69 13.56
C ALA A 186 4.61 19.09 12.61
N VAL A 187 3.47 18.67 13.17
CA VAL A 187 2.30 18.25 12.38
C VAL A 187 1.74 19.49 11.69
N LYS A 188 1.56 19.44 10.37
CA LYS A 188 0.87 20.50 9.63
C LYS A 188 -0.61 20.49 10.00
N GLU A 189 -1.16 21.63 10.42
CA GLU A 189 -2.61 21.74 10.65
C GLU A 189 -3.37 21.60 9.32
N GLY A 190 -4.44 20.81 9.34
CA GLY A 190 -5.23 20.49 8.14
C GLY A 190 -4.67 19.34 7.29
N GLY A 191 -3.53 18.76 7.69
CA GLY A 191 -3.08 17.45 7.25
C GLY A 191 -3.87 16.32 7.88
#